data_AF-A0A0W1CJ34-F1
#
_entry.id   AF-A0A0W1CJ34-F1
#
_cell.length_a   1.000
_cell.length_b   1.000
_cell.length_c   1.000
_cell.angle_alpha   90.00
_cell.angle_beta   90.00
_cell.angle_gamma   90.00
#
_symmetry.space_group_name_H-M   'P 1'
#
loop_
_entity.id
_entity.type
_entity.pdbx_description
1 polymer ?
#
loop_
_entity_poly.entity_id
_entity_poly.type
_entity_poly.pdbx_seq_one_letter_code
_entity_poly.pdbx_strand_id
1 'polypeptide(L)'
;MSNPEASPASSAPSDKRQPRQSRLVKAALACSRLGQFDITIRNVSETGIGGQGPAPLHIGERITLLLPGHDPMLGTVRWVVEKKFGIETDRVIDTSLLRAAHGGAVPASHAVASGFEIIPPPTAPVRRPGLVLGAAQPAHFGRSVWRGKAQ
;
A
#
# COMPACT_ATOMS: atom_id res chain seq x y z
N MET A 1 10.16 -48.80 -43.29
CA MET A 1 10.96 -47.74 -42.63
C MET A 1 9.98 -46.72 -42.08
N SER A 2 9.43 -46.97 -40.89
CA SER A 2 8.38 -46.13 -40.30
C SER A 2 9.02 -45.06 -39.43
N ASN A 3 8.72 -43.80 -39.74
CA ASN A 3 9.19 -42.63 -39.01
C ASN A 3 8.37 -42.50 -37.71
N PRO A 4 8.97 -42.47 -36.51
CA PRO A 4 8.20 -42.30 -35.29
C PRO A 4 7.77 -40.84 -35.14
N GLU A 5 6.47 -40.71 -34.92
CA GLU A 5 5.67 -39.52 -34.63
C GLU A 5 6.34 -38.58 -33.62
N ALA A 6 6.46 -37.30 -33.99
CA ALA A 6 6.94 -36.25 -33.11
C ALA A 6 5.96 -36.08 -31.93
N SER A 7 6.45 -36.31 -30.71
CA SER A 7 5.75 -35.98 -29.47
C SER A 7 5.29 -34.53 -29.49
N PRO A 8 3.99 -34.23 -29.29
CA PRO A 8 3.57 -32.86 -29.12
C PRO A 8 4.13 -32.33 -27.79
N ALA A 9 4.71 -31.12 -27.88
CA ALA A 9 5.35 -30.41 -26.81
C ALA A 9 4.48 -30.33 -25.55
N SER A 10 5.15 -30.56 -24.41
CA SER A 10 4.66 -30.41 -23.04
C SER A 10 3.62 -29.29 -22.89
N SER A 11 2.41 -29.65 -22.49
CA SER A 11 1.38 -28.73 -22.03
C SER A 11 1.85 -28.07 -20.74
N ALA A 12 2.51 -26.91 -20.86
CA ALA A 12 2.81 -26.07 -19.70
C ALA A 12 1.49 -25.81 -18.95
N PRO A 13 1.43 -26.09 -17.63
CA PRO A 13 0.21 -25.84 -16.88
C PRO A 13 -0.12 -24.36 -16.98
N SER A 14 -1.38 -24.07 -17.33
CA SER A 14 -1.92 -22.72 -17.34
C SER A 14 -2.05 -22.25 -15.90
N ASP A 15 -0.94 -21.75 -15.36
CA ASP A 15 -0.85 -21.18 -14.04
C ASP A 15 -1.68 -19.88 -14.05
N LYS A 16 -2.96 -20.00 -13.73
CA LYS A 16 -3.90 -18.89 -13.67
C LYS A 16 -3.36 -17.91 -12.63
N ARG A 17 -2.71 -16.85 -13.10
CA ARG A 17 -2.18 -15.78 -12.26
C ARG A 17 -3.27 -15.34 -11.28
N GLN A 18 -2.97 -15.42 -9.99
CA GLN A 18 -3.90 -14.99 -8.96
C GLN A 18 -4.33 -13.53 -9.16
N PRO A 19 -5.56 -13.18 -8.77
CA PRO A 19 -6.05 -11.80 -8.85
C PRO A 19 -5.14 -10.88 -8.03
N ARG A 20 -4.67 -9.79 -8.64
CA ARG A 20 -3.84 -8.77 -7.99
C ARG A 20 -4.67 -7.52 -7.74
N GLN A 21 -4.61 -7.00 -6.52
CA GLN A 21 -5.17 -5.70 -6.19
C GLN A 21 -4.11 -4.62 -6.37
N SER A 22 -4.42 -3.61 -7.19
CA SER A 22 -3.60 -2.40 -7.30
C SER A 22 -3.75 -1.59 -6.01
N ARG A 23 -2.67 -1.45 -5.25
CA ARG A 23 -2.63 -0.74 -3.96
C ARG A 23 -1.29 -0.05 -3.76
N LEU A 24 -1.34 1.20 -3.27
CA LEU A 24 -0.14 1.94 -2.89
C LEU A 24 0.13 1.77 -1.39
N VAL A 25 1.17 1.03 -1.04
CA VAL A 25 1.54 0.76 0.36
C VAL A 25 3.01 1.09 0.59
N LYS A 26 3.30 1.81 1.68
CA LYS A 26 4.67 2.00 2.20
C LYS A 26 5.02 0.82 3.09
N ALA A 27 6.18 0.24 2.86
CA ALA A 27 6.72 -0.90 3.57
C ALA A 27 8.25 -0.84 3.57
N ALA A 28 8.89 -1.72 4.31
CA ALA A 28 10.34 -1.87 4.25
C ALA A 28 10.72 -3.29 3.83
N LEU A 29 11.89 -3.40 3.20
CA LEU A 29 12.55 -4.67 2.95
C LEU A 29 13.90 -4.67 3.65
N ALA A 30 14.36 -5.85 4.07
CA ALA A 30 15.69 -6.04 4.61
C ALA A 30 16.41 -7.19 3.91
N CYS A 31 17.63 -6.95 3.43
CA CYS A 31 18.54 -7.98 2.94
C CYS A 31 19.97 -7.73 3.44
N SER A 32 20.80 -8.77 3.41
CA SER A 32 22.18 -8.71 3.92
C SER A 32 23.06 -7.69 3.19
N ARG A 33 22.81 -7.48 1.89
CA ARG A 33 23.63 -6.61 1.03
C ARG A 33 23.32 -5.12 1.18
N LEU A 34 22.03 -4.77 1.30
CA LEU A 34 21.57 -3.38 1.31
C LEU A 34 21.08 -2.92 2.69
N GLY A 35 21.08 -3.80 3.68
CA GLY A 35 20.42 -3.54 4.96
C GLY A 35 18.92 -3.40 4.78
N GLN A 36 18.29 -2.60 5.65
CA GLN A 36 16.87 -2.29 5.60
C GLN A 36 16.63 -0.99 4.83
N PHE A 37 15.65 -0.99 3.93
CA PHE A 37 15.28 0.19 3.14
C PHE A 37 13.79 0.21 2.81
N ASP A 38 13.26 1.42 2.63
CA ASP A 38 11.86 1.63 2.32
C ASP A 38 11.54 1.36 0.86
N ILE A 39 10.34 0.82 0.64
CA ILE A 39 9.80 0.53 -0.68
C ILE A 39 8.38 1.08 -0.82
N THR A 40 7.93 1.12 -2.07
CA THR A 40 6.54 1.40 -2.41
C THR A 40 5.97 0.21 -3.15
N ILE A 41 5.00 -0.45 -2.54
CA ILE A 41 4.25 -1.55 -3.15
C ILE A 41 3.15 -0.94 -4.02
N ARG A 42 2.95 -1.52 -5.21
CA ARG A 42 1.94 -1.11 -6.19
C ARG A 42 0.88 -2.17 -6.43
N ASN A 43 1.27 -3.44 -6.39
CA ASN A 43 0.39 -4.58 -6.64
C ASN A 43 0.58 -5.60 -5.53
N VAL A 44 -0.52 -6.16 -5.02
CA VAL A 44 -0.50 -7.22 -4.01
C VAL A 44 -1.46 -8.35 -4.40
N SER A 45 -1.02 -9.59 -4.21
CA SER A 45 -1.84 -10.80 -4.19
C SER A 45 -1.62 -11.55 -2.88
N GLU A 46 -2.35 -12.63 -2.65
CA GLU A 46 -2.19 -13.47 -1.46
C GLU A 46 -0.77 -14.06 -1.34
N THR A 47 -0.10 -14.33 -2.46
CA THR A 47 1.22 -14.98 -2.51
C THR A 47 2.38 -14.07 -2.89
N GLY A 48 2.14 -12.75 -3.04
CA GLY A 48 3.23 -11.89 -3.46
C GLY A 48 2.92 -10.43 -3.63
N ILE A 49 3.99 -9.67 -3.83
CA ILE A 49 3.96 -8.22 -3.99
C ILE A 49 4.75 -7.79 -5.22
N GLY A 50 4.30 -6.71 -5.85
CA GLY A 50 5.03 -5.98 -6.88
C GLY A 50 5.22 -4.54 -6.45
N GLY A 51 6.45 -4.04 -6.51
CA GLY A 51 6.79 -2.73 -5.98
C GLY A 51 8.01 -2.09 -6.64
N GLN A 52 8.46 -1.01 -6.02
CA GLN A 52 9.62 -0.24 -6.43
C GLN A 52 10.42 0.19 -5.19
N GLY A 53 11.75 0.13 -5.29
CA GLY A 53 12.69 0.51 -4.23
C GLY A 53 13.75 1.52 -4.69
N PRO A 54 14.71 1.88 -3.82
CA PRO A 54 15.78 2.82 -4.13
C PRO A 54 16.88 2.22 -5.03
N ALA A 55 17.08 0.89 -4.97
CA ALA A 55 18.12 0.15 -5.67
C ALA A 55 17.56 -1.15 -6.30
N PRO A 56 18.23 -1.69 -7.35
CA PRO A 56 17.88 -2.99 -7.92
C PRO A 56 18.13 -4.14 -6.92
N LEU A 57 17.20 -5.09 -6.89
CA LEU A 57 17.35 -6.38 -6.19
C LEU A 57 17.98 -7.43 -7.13
N HIS A 58 18.42 -8.55 -6.59
CA HIS A 58 18.83 -9.70 -7.40
C HIS A 58 17.69 -10.73 -7.49
N ILE A 59 17.50 -11.32 -8.67
CA ILE A 59 16.54 -12.43 -8.84
C ILE A 59 17.02 -13.62 -8.03
N GLY A 60 16.10 -14.27 -7.31
CA GLY A 60 16.39 -15.36 -6.37
C GLY A 60 16.85 -14.92 -4.99
N GLU A 61 17.04 -13.60 -4.76
CA GLU A 61 17.47 -13.08 -3.46
C GLU A 61 16.40 -13.34 -2.39
N ARG A 62 16.83 -13.89 -1.25
CA ARG A 62 16.01 -14.05 -0.05
C ARG A 62 15.97 -12.74 0.73
N ILE A 63 14.77 -12.28 1.01
CA ILE A 63 14.52 -10.94 1.52
C ILE A 63 13.47 -10.99 2.61
N THR A 64 13.68 -10.20 3.67
CA THR A 64 12.69 -10.04 4.74
C THR A 64 11.77 -8.89 4.38
N LEU A 65 10.46 -9.15 4.41
CA LEU A 65 9.41 -8.19 4.16
C LEU A 65 8.84 -7.69 5.48
N LEU A 66 8.81 -6.37 5.66
CA LEU A 66 8.16 -5.70 6.79
C LEU A 66 6.93 -4.98 6.25
N LEU A 67 5.80 -5.69 6.20
CA LEU A 67 4.52 -5.18 5.71
C LEU A 67 3.68 -4.63 6.87
N PRO A 68 2.96 -3.51 6.69
CA PRO A 68 2.02 -3.02 7.71
C PRO A 68 1.01 -4.10 8.12
N GLY A 69 0.82 -4.26 9.43
CA GLY A 69 -0.14 -5.22 9.99
C GLY A 69 0.26 -6.69 9.86
N HIS A 70 1.49 -7.00 9.42
CA HIS A 70 1.98 -8.38 9.33
C HIS A 70 3.28 -8.53 10.13
N ASP A 71 3.49 -9.73 10.67
CA ASP A 71 4.81 -10.11 11.17
C ASP A 71 5.83 -10.14 10.03
N PRO A 72 7.12 -9.86 10.31
CA PRO A 72 8.18 -9.99 9.34
C PRO A 72 8.17 -11.40 8.71
N MET A 73 8.23 -11.46 7.39
CA MET A 73 8.21 -12.73 6.65
C MET A 73 9.27 -12.76 5.56
N LEU A 74 9.73 -13.95 5.20
CA LEU A 74 10.63 -14.14 4.09
C LEU A 74 9.88 -14.16 2.76
N GLY A 75 10.57 -13.73 1.73
CA GLY A 75 10.15 -13.91 0.35
C GLY A 75 11.34 -14.09 -0.57
N THR A 76 11.04 -14.40 -1.83
CA THR A 76 12.02 -14.59 -2.89
C THR A 76 11.74 -13.62 -4.02
N VAL A 77 12.76 -12.88 -4.46
CA VAL A 77 12.65 -12.00 -5.62
C VAL A 77 12.50 -12.85 -6.89
N ARG A 78 11.40 -12.68 -7.63
CA ARG A 78 11.10 -13.48 -8.84
C ARG A 78 11.40 -12.76 -10.14
N TRP A 79 11.36 -11.44 -10.14
CA TRP A 79 11.74 -10.62 -11.28
C TRP A 79 12.19 -9.24 -10.83
N VAL A 80 13.06 -8.61 -11.64
CA VAL A 80 13.54 -7.24 -11.43
C VAL A 80 13.61 -6.55 -12.79
N VAL A 81 13.13 -5.31 -12.84
CA VAL A 81 13.27 -4.41 -13.99
C VAL A 81 13.68 -3.07 -13.43
N GLU A 82 14.95 -2.69 -13.62
CA GLU A 82 15.55 -1.52 -12.98
C GLU A 82 15.35 -1.55 -11.45
N LYS A 83 14.56 -0.62 -10.91
CA LYS A 83 14.22 -0.50 -9.49
C LYS A 83 12.88 -1.13 -9.12
N LYS A 84 12.18 -1.72 -10.10
CA LYS A 84 10.91 -2.43 -9.90
C LYS A 84 11.20 -3.91 -9.68
N PHE A 85 10.38 -4.54 -8.85
CA PHE A 85 10.56 -5.94 -8.52
C PHE A 85 9.20 -6.62 -8.28
N GLY A 86 9.21 -7.94 -8.33
CA GLY A 86 8.18 -8.77 -7.74
C GLY A 86 8.77 -9.81 -6.82
N ILE A 87 8.15 -9.96 -5.67
CA ILE A 87 8.54 -10.90 -4.62
C ILE A 87 7.39 -11.87 -4.39
N GLU A 88 7.71 -13.15 -4.38
CA GLU A 88 6.83 -14.21 -3.89
C GLU A 88 7.08 -14.38 -2.39
N THR A 89 6.01 -14.42 -1.60
CA THR A 89 6.09 -14.51 -0.14
C THR A 89 5.92 -15.94 0.33
N ASP A 90 6.66 -16.31 1.38
CA ASP A 90 6.58 -17.66 1.97
C ASP A 90 5.31 -17.85 2.82
N ARG A 91 4.63 -16.75 3.15
CA ARG A 91 3.37 -16.73 3.89
C ARG A 91 2.31 -15.98 3.09
N VAL A 92 1.05 -16.32 3.38
CA VAL A 92 -0.11 -15.64 2.80
C VAL A 92 -0.19 -14.21 3.32
N ILE A 93 -0.44 -13.27 2.42
CA ILE A 93 -0.69 -11.86 2.72
C ILE A 93 -2.18 -11.65 2.86
N ASP A 94 -2.62 -11.20 4.03
CA ASP A 94 -3.98 -10.69 4.18
C ASP A 94 -4.04 -9.26 3.67
N THR A 95 -4.57 -9.11 2.45
CA THR A 95 -4.69 -7.79 1.83
C THR A 95 -5.59 -6.86 2.62
N SER A 96 -6.49 -7.32 3.49
CA SER A 96 -7.34 -6.45 4.30
C SER A 96 -6.54 -5.65 5.34
N LEU A 97 -5.47 -6.24 5.88
CA LEU A 97 -4.57 -5.62 6.87
C LEU A 97 -3.66 -4.54 6.28
N LEU A 98 -3.50 -4.52 4.95
CA LEU A 98 -2.70 -3.51 4.25
C LEU A 98 -3.41 -2.16 4.08
N ARG A 99 -4.62 -1.97 4.67
CA ARG A 99 -5.40 -0.74 4.56
C ARG A 99 -4.78 0.37 5.40
N ALA A 100 -3.98 1.18 4.72
CA ALA A 100 -3.51 2.50 5.13
C ALA A 100 -2.65 2.53 6.40
N ALA A 101 -1.33 2.48 6.19
CA ALA A 101 -0.39 3.14 7.08
C ALA A 101 -0.61 4.66 7.02
N HIS A 102 -1.72 5.15 7.58
CA HIS A 102 -1.81 6.54 8.00
C HIS A 102 -0.91 6.68 9.25
N GLY A 103 0.37 6.95 9.01
CA GLY A 103 1.28 7.52 10.00
C GLY A 103 1.63 6.67 11.23
N GLY A 104 1.87 5.37 11.09
CA GLY A 104 2.18 4.49 12.23
C GLY A 104 3.56 3.84 12.16
N ALA A 105 4.50 4.42 12.93
CA ALA A 105 5.77 3.85 13.39
C ALA A 105 6.77 3.33 12.34
N VAL A 106 7.64 4.25 11.92
CA VAL A 106 9.04 3.92 11.62
C VAL A 106 9.62 3.23 12.87
N PRO A 107 10.27 2.05 12.80
CA PRO A 107 11.09 1.60 13.91
C PRO A 107 12.20 2.62 14.08
N ALA A 108 12.11 3.40 15.16
CA ALA A 108 13.10 4.39 15.55
C ALA A 108 14.40 3.68 15.93
N SER A 109 15.19 3.32 14.93
CA SER A 109 16.59 2.98 15.11
C SER A 109 17.43 3.77 14.11
N HIS A 110 17.24 5.08 14.13
CA HIS A 110 18.34 6.03 14.05
C HIS A 110 17.93 7.26 14.85
N ALA A 111 18.70 7.55 15.91
CA ALA A 111 18.63 8.82 16.61
C ALA A 111 18.93 9.94 15.60
N VAL A 112 17.89 10.69 15.21
CA VAL A 112 18.05 11.99 14.59
C VAL A 112 17.59 13.01 15.60
N ALA A 113 18.58 13.72 16.15
CA ALA A 113 18.36 14.94 16.90
C ALA A 113 17.71 16.02 16.01
N SER A 114 16.79 16.78 16.62
CA SER A 114 16.13 18.01 16.16
C SER A 114 14.97 17.88 15.15
N GLY A 115 13.77 18.27 15.61
CA GLY A 115 13.24 19.54 15.12
C GLY A 115 11.97 19.55 14.27
N PHE A 116 10.97 18.67 14.50
CA PHE A 116 9.62 19.01 14.05
C PHE A 116 8.58 18.76 15.13
N GLU A 117 8.06 19.84 15.68
CA GLU A 117 6.91 19.84 16.58
C GLU A 117 5.66 20.15 15.74
N ILE A 118 4.67 19.26 15.79
CA ILE A 118 3.39 19.49 15.14
C ILE A 118 2.61 20.49 16.00
N ILE A 119 2.60 21.77 15.60
CA ILE A 119 1.85 22.81 16.29
C ILE A 119 0.36 22.62 15.95
N PRO A 120 -0.53 22.44 16.95
CA PRO A 120 -1.96 22.33 16.70
C PRO A 120 -2.51 23.64 16.12
N PRO A 121 -3.56 23.58 15.30
CA PRO A 121 -4.17 24.79 14.75
C PRO A 121 -4.66 25.70 15.89
N PRO A 122 -4.44 27.03 15.81
CA PRO A 122 -4.87 27.95 16.84
C PRO A 122 -6.40 27.89 16.98
N THR A 123 -6.89 27.61 18.19
CA THR A 123 -8.32 27.50 18.49
C THR A 123 -9.02 28.85 18.65
N ALA A 124 -8.26 29.96 18.59
CA ALA A 124 -8.81 31.29 18.79
C ALA A 124 -9.62 31.73 17.54
N PRO A 125 -10.83 32.28 17.74
CA PRO A 125 -11.60 32.85 16.64
C PRO A 125 -10.87 34.09 16.11
N VAL A 126 -10.23 33.97 14.95
CA VAL A 126 -9.61 35.10 14.27
C VAL A 126 -10.74 36.01 13.78
N ARG A 127 -10.90 37.18 14.40
CA ARG A 127 -11.78 38.25 13.91
C ARG A 127 -11.24 38.70 12.55
N ARG A 128 -11.95 38.37 11.47
CA ARG A 128 -11.62 38.81 10.11
C ARG A 128 -12.29 40.17 9.85
N PRO A 129 -11.55 41.29 9.79
CA PRO A 129 -12.13 42.59 9.46
C PRO A 129 -12.76 42.50 8.06
N GLY A 130 -14.04 42.85 7.93
CA GLY A 130 -14.76 42.83 6.66
C GLY A 130 -15.55 41.54 6.35
N LEU A 131 -15.42 40.47 7.13
CA LEU A 131 -16.29 39.30 7.01
C LEU A 131 -17.46 39.43 7.99
N VAL A 132 -18.50 40.17 7.59
CA VAL A 132 -19.79 40.11 8.27
C VAL A 132 -20.44 38.78 7.87
N LEU A 133 -20.29 37.75 8.71
CA LEU A 133 -21.27 36.67 8.71
C LEU A 133 -22.60 37.34 9.02
N GLY A 134 -23.42 37.54 7.99
CA GLY A 134 -24.77 38.07 8.14
C GLY A 134 -25.42 37.32 9.28
N ALA A 135 -25.88 38.07 10.29
CA ALA A 135 -26.58 37.51 11.42
C ALA A 135 -27.64 36.54 10.88
N ALA A 136 -27.51 35.27 11.22
CA ALA A 136 -28.59 34.33 11.03
C ALA A 136 -29.76 34.92 11.81
N GLN A 137 -30.71 35.55 11.10
CA GLN A 137 -32.01 35.85 11.67
C GLN A 137 -32.56 34.52 12.19
N PRO A 138 -33.15 34.48 13.39
CA PRO A 138 -33.80 33.28 13.86
C PRO A 138 -34.96 32.99 12.91
N ALA A 139 -34.73 32.09 11.95
CA ALA A 139 -35.77 31.61 11.06
C ALA A 139 -36.79 30.87 11.92
N HIS A 140 -38.01 31.41 11.91
CA HIS A 140 -39.22 30.87 12.50
C HIS A 140 -39.25 29.33 12.43
N PHE A 141 -39.57 28.68 13.55
CA PHE A 141 -39.93 27.27 13.59
C PHE A 141 -41.21 27.06 12.76
N GLY A 142 -41.04 26.74 11.48
CA GLY A 142 -42.11 26.37 10.55
C GLY A 142 -41.90 24.93 10.09
N ARG A 143 -42.75 24.02 10.59
CA ARG A 143 -42.88 22.62 10.16
C ARG A 143 -42.74 22.45 8.64
N SER A 144 -41.82 21.58 8.19
CA SER A 144 -41.89 21.03 6.84
C SER A 144 -42.75 19.76 6.85
N VAL A 145 -43.92 19.85 6.22
CA VAL A 145 -44.73 18.68 5.88
C VAL A 145 -44.17 18.09 4.60
N TRP A 146 -43.64 16.88 4.67
CA TRP A 146 -43.22 16.11 3.50
C TRP A 146 -44.47 15.70 2.70
N ARG A 147 -44.57 16.15 1.45
CA ARG A 147 -45.59 15.68 0.50
C ARG A 147 -44.90 14.84 -0.57
N GLY A 148 -44.98 13.52 -0.43
CA GLY A 148 -44.60 12.57 -1.47
C GLY A 148 -45.60 12.63 -2.62
N LYS A 149 -45.12 12.74 -3.86
CA LYS A 149 -45.92 12.49 -5.06
C LYS A 149 -45.83 11.01 -5.39
N ALA A 150 -46.94 10.30 -5.23
CA ALA A 150 -47.27 9.12 -6.03
C ALA A 150 -48.45 9.53 -6.90
N GLN A 151 -48.24 9.67 -8.20
CA GLN A 151 -48.84 8.87 -9.28
C GLN A 151 -48.42 9.45 -10.63
#